data_AF-T1BGP3-F1
#
_entry.id   AF-T1BGP3-F1
#
_cell.length_a   1.000
_cell.length_b   1.000
_cell.length_c   1.000
_cell.angle_alpha   90.00
_cell.angle_beta   90.00
_cell.angle_gamma   90.00
#
_symmetry.space_group_name_H-M   'P 1'
#
loop_
_entity.id
_entity.type
_entity.pdbx_description
1 polymer ?
#
loop_
_entity_poly.entity_id
_entity_poly.type
_entity_poly.pdbx_seq_one_letter_code
_entity_poly.pdbx_strand_id
1 'polypeptide(L)'
;FTGSHSHGQGHETTFAQVVADKFALPLEDVEIEHGDTAKVLFGMGTYGSRSLAVGGSAIVKAADKILAKGCRIAAHLLEASDEDIEFRDGAFRVKGTDRSKSFAEIALAAYVPHHYPIEQLEPGLNENAFYDPANFTFPAGSYVCEVEIDPDTGAARVDRFTACDDFGN
;
A
#
# COMPACT_ATOMS: atom_id res chain seq x y z
N PHE A 1 -9.13 2.55 2.05
CA PHE A 1 -9.83 3.27 0.96
C PHE A 1 -8.88 3.59 -0.17
N THR A 2 -9.34 3.55 -1.42
CA THR A 2 -8.56 3.97 -2.59
C THR A 2 -9.44 4.65 -3.63
N GLY A 3 -8.91 5.69 -4.29
CA GLY A 3 -9.55 6.37 -5.41
C GLY A 3 -9.40 5.65 -6.76
N SER A 4 -8.83 4.44 -6.77
CA SER A 4 -8.87 3.50 -7.91
C SER A 4 -10.17 2.67 -7.83
N HIS A 5 -10.64 2.09 -8.93
CA HIS A 5 -11.84 1.25 -8.93
C HIS A 5 -11.60 -0.09 -9.62
N SER A 6 -11.82 -1.20 -8.91
CA SER A 6 -11.59 -2.55 -9.44
C SER A 6 -12.71 -2.96 -10.38
N HIS A 7 -12.33 -3.56 -11.51
CA HIS A 7 -13.22 -4.22 -12.47
C HIS A 7 -12.70 -5.64 -12.80
N GLY A 8 -11.95 -6.25 -11.88
CA GLY A 8 -11.36 -7.58 -12.05
C GLY A 8 -9.83 -7.66 -11.95
N GLN A 9 -9.15 -6.56 -11.60
CA GLN A 9 -7.68 -6.53 -11.49
C GLN A 9 -7.16 -7.08 -10.15
N GLY A 10 -8.06 -7.33 -9.18
CA GLY A 10 -7.69 -7.81 -7.85
C GLY A 10 -7.10 -6.73 -6.93
N HIS A 11 -7.60 -5.48 -7.02
CA HIS A 11 -7.15 -4.38 -6.16
C HIS A 11 -7.38 -4.67 -4.67
N GLU A 12 -8.46 -5.36 -4.35
CA GLU A 12 -8.82 -5.74 -2.98
C GLU A 12 -7.75 -6.61 -2.33
N THR A 13 -7.14 -7.51 -3.10
CA THR A 13 -6.03 -8.36 -2.64
C THR A 13 -4.70 -7.62 -2.72
N THR A 14 -4.37 -7.05 -3.88
CA THR A 14 -3.03 -6.48 -4.13
C THR A 14 -2.75 -5.24 -3.30
N PHE A 15 -3.73 -4.35 -3.12
CA PHE A 15 -3.54 -3.21 -2.22
C PHE A 15 -3.53 -3.62 -0.74
N ALA A 16 -4.28 -4.66 -0.37
CA ALA A 16 -4.21 -5.19 0.98
C ALA A 16 -2.82 -5.75 1.28
N GLN A 17 -2.20 -6.46 0.34
CA GLN A 17 -0.82 -6.96 0.46
C GLN A 17 0.19 -5.82 0.67
N VAL A 18 0.09 -4.74 -0.12
CA VAL A 18 0.96 -3.56 0.06
C VAL A 18 0.85 -2.96 1.47
N VAL A 19 -0.37 -2.85 2.01
CA VAL A 19 -0.60 -2.33 3.36
C VAL A 19 -0.12 -3.31 4.43
N ALA A 20 -0.44 -4.60 4.26
CA ALA A 20 -0.06 -5.67 5.17
C ALA A 20 1.46 -5.75 5.30
N ASP A 21 2.20 -5.74 4.19
CA ASP A 21 3.66 -5.74 4.17
C ASP A 21 4.23 -4.48 4.84
N LYS A 22 3.64 -3.31 4.57
CA LYS A 22 4.10 -2.03 5.11
C LYS A 22 3.99 -1.96 6.64
N PHE A 23 2.94 -2.57 7.20
CA PHE A 23 2.69 -2.61 8.65
C PHE A 23 3.07 -3.94 9.29
N ALA A 24 3.60 -4.91 8.52
CA ALA A 24 3.83 -6.28 8.95
C ALA A 24 2.62 -6.87 9.71
N LEU A 25 1.43 -6.69 9.14
CA LEU A 25 0.15 -7.20 9.65
C LEU A 25 -0.29 -8.43 8.83
N PRO A 26 -1.12 -9.32 9.41
CA PRO A 26 -1.84 -10.33 8.65
C PRO A 26 -2.70 -9.68 7.54
N LEU A 27 -2.80 -10.34 6.39
CA LEU A 27 -3.57 -9.81 5.25
C LEU A 27 -5.06 -9.68 5.60
N GLU A 28 -5.58 -10.62 6.41
CA GLU A 28 -6.95 -10.64 6.89
C GLU A 28 -7.33 -9.45 7.78
N ASP A 29 -6.35 -8.73 8.33
CA ASP A 29 -6.58 -7.53 9.14
C ASP A 29 -6.68 -6.25 8.26
N VAL A 30 -6.60 -6.38 6.93
CA VAL A 30 -6.65 -5.26 6.00
C VAL A 30 -7.87 -5.36 5.08
N GLU A 31 -8.73 -4.35 5.15
CA GLU A 31 -9.86 -4.18 4.24
C GLU A 31 -9.63 -3.04 3.24
N ILE A 32 -9.90 -3.31 1.96
CA ILE A 32 -9.78 -2.34 0.87
C ILE A 32 -11.17 -1.99 0.34
N GLU A 33 -11.59 -0.75 0.57
CA GLU A 33 -12.82 -0.20 0.01
C GLU A 33 -12.55 0.78 -1.14
N HIS A 34 -13.33 0.66 -2.21
CA HIS A 34 -13.31 1.52 -3.40
C HIS A 34 -14.70 1.65 -4.04
N GLY A 35 -14.89 2.63 -4.92
CA GLY A 35 -16.11 2.79 -5.73
C GLY A 35 -17.23 3.65 -5.13
N ASP A 36 -17.47 3.56 -3.81
CA ASP A 36 -18.47 4.41 -3.15
C ASP A 36 -17.94 5.83 -2.90
N THR A 37 -18.36 6.78 -3.72
CA THR A 37 -17.94 8.19 -3.63
C THR A 37 -18.45 8.93 -2.40
N ALA A 38 -19.40 8.34 -1.64
CA ALA A 38 -19.78 8.86 -0.33
C ALA A 38 -18.74 8.55 0.76
N LYS A 39 -17.87 7.54 0.54
CA LYS A 39 -16.87 7.08 1.51
C LYS A 39 -15.43 7.31 1.05
N VAL A 40 -15.19 7.20 -0.25
CA VAL A 40 -13.87 7.25 -0.86
C VAL A 40 -13.52 8.67 -1.27
N LEU A 41 -12.30 9.10 -0.95
CA LEU A 41 -11.76 10.39 -1.39
C LEU A 41 -11.58 10.43 -2.92
N PHE A 42 -11.57 11.64 -3.48
CA PHE A 42 -11.45 11.83 -4.92
C PHE A 42 -10.24 11.09 -5.52
N GLY A 43 -10.47 10.42 -6.63
CA GLY A 43 -9.43 9.77 -7.41
C GLY A 43 -9.81 9.71 -8.87
N MET A 44 -8.81 9.49 -9.72
CA MET A 44 -9.02 9.41 -11.15
C MET A 44 -9.51 8.02 -11.61
N GLY A 45 -9.75 7.07 -10.70
CA GLY A 45 -10.17 5.72 -11.04
C GLY A 45 -9.07 4.87 -11.68
N THR A 46 -9.50 3.75 -12.28
CA THR A 46 -8.65 2.73 -12.90
C THR A 46 -8.78 2.78 -14.42
N TYR A 47 -7.67 3.08 -15.09
CA TYR A 47 -7.45 2.97 -16.53
C TYR A 47 -5.96 3.12 -16.82
N GLY A 48 -5.51 2.87 -18.05
CA GLY A 48 -4.11 3.11 -18.45
C GLY A 48 -3.08 2.44 -17.53
N SER A 49 -3.42 1.29 -16.97
CA SER A 49 -2.59 0.52 -16.01
C SER A 49 -2.07 1.34 -14.82
N ARG A 50 -2.79 2.38 -14.40
CA ARG A 50 -2.31 3.36 -13.42
C ARG A 50 -2.50 3.00 -11.95
N SER A 51 -3.35 2.02 -11.64
CA SER A 51 -3.88 1.85 -10.27
C SER A 51 -2.81 1.53 -9.24
N LEU A 52 -1.83 0.67 -9.57
CA LEU A 52 -0.71 0.42 -8.65
C LEU A 52 0.28 1.59 -8.64
N ALA A 53 0.67 2.08 -9.82
CA ALA A 53 1.64 3.17 -9.96
C ALA A 53 1.20 4.46 -9.24
N VAL A 54 -0.10 4.78 -9.26
CA VAL A 54 -0.65 6.00 -8.63
C VAL A 54 -1.39 5.69 -7.34
N GLY A 55 -2.41 4.82 -7.40
CA GLY A 55 -3.23 4.46 -6.23
C GLY A 55 -2.44 3.70 -5.17
N GLY A 56 -1.64 2.72 -5.57
CA GLY A 56 -0.71 2.00 -4.68
C GLY A 56 0.31 2.95 -4.05
N SER A 57 0.92 3.84 -4.83
CA SER A 57 1.84 4.87 -4.30
C SER A 57 1.17 5.83 -3.31
N ALA A 58 -0.09 6.22 -3.55
CA ALA A 58 -0.85 7.03 -2.61
C ALA A 58 -1.11 6.28 -1.28
N ILE A 59 -1.43 4.99 -1.35
CA ILE A 59 -1.58 4.12 -0.18
C ILE A 59 -0.27 4.06 0.62
N VAL A 60 0.87 3.82 -0.04
CA VAL A 60 2.19 3.80 0.62
C VAL A 60 2.49 5.12 1.31
N LYS A 61 2.21 6.25 0.65
CA LYS A 61 2.40 7.59 1.25
C LYS A 61 1.49 7.85 2.45
N ALA A 62 0.24 7.40 2.41
CA ALA A 62 -0.64 7.49 3.56
C ALA A 62 -0.13 6.61 4.72
N ALA A 63 0.33 5.40 4.41
CA ALA A 63 0.92 4.49 5.38
C ALA A 63 2.21 5.04 6.00
N ASP A 64 3.06 5.72 5.23
CA ASP A 64 4.24 6.42 5.74
C ASP A 64 3.88 7.49 6.78
N LYS A 65 2.79 8.24 6.55
CA LYS A 65 2.28 9.21 7.54
C LYS A 65 1.77 8.52 8.80
N ILE A 66 1.09 7.38 8.68
CA ILE A 66 0.67 6.56 9.83
C ILE A 66 1.88 6.09 10.63
N LEU A 67 2.92 5.57 9.98
CA LEU A 67 4.16 5.17 10.65
C LEU A 67 4.84 6.35 11.33
N ALA A 68 4.94 7.50 10.67
CA ALA A 68 5.52 8.71 11.25
C ALA A 68 4.75 9.15 12.50
N LYS A 69 3.42 9.19 12.44
CA LYS A 69 2.56 9.48 13.60
C LYS A 69 2.74 8.43 14.70
N GLY A 70 2.75 7.15 14.33
CA GLY A 70 2.95 6.03 15.25
C GLY A 70 4.29 6.08 15.98
N CYS A 71 5.38 6.49 15.32
CA CYS A 71 6.68 6.69 15.95
C CYS A 71 6.62 7.75 17.06
N ARG A 72 5.93 8.87 16.83
CA ARG A 72 5.76 9.94 17.83
C ARG A 72 4.93 9.48 19.03
N ILE A 73 3.90 8.69 18.79
CA ILE A 73 3.09 8.08 19.86
C ILE A 73 3.95 7.09 20.66
N ALA A 74 4.68 6.22 19.97
CA ALA A 74 5.55 5.23 20.60
C ALA A 74 6.68 5.88 21.41
N ALA A 75 7.29 6.95 20.89
CA ALA A 75 8.32 7.72 21.57
C ALA A 75 7.82 8.27 22.91
N HIS A 76 6.62 8.87 22.91
CA HIS A 76 5.98 9.32 24.14
C HIS A 76 5.74 8.17 25.12
N LEU A 77 5.15 7.06 24.65
CA LEU A 77 4.83 5.91 25.50
C LEU A 77 6.05 5.16 26.04
N LEU A 78 7.16 5.19 25.32
CA LEU A 78 8.42 4.51 25.67
C LEU A 78 9.42 5.47 26.33
N GLU A 79 9.03 6.73 26.56
CA GLU A 79 9.90 7.78 27.11
C GLU A 79 11.24 7.84 26.37
N ALA A 80 11.18 7.93 25.04
CA ALA A 80 12.31 7.98 24.14
C ALA A 80 12.19 9.18 23.18
N SER A 81 13.29 9.52 22.49
CA SER A 81 13.24 10.49 21.39
C SER A 81 12.52 9.90 20.18
N ASP A 82 11.77 10.71 19.43
CA ASP A 82 11.15 10.33 18.16
C ASP A 82 12.19 9.75 17.17
N GLU A 83 13.40 10.31 17.16
CA GLU A 83 14.50 9.88 16.29
C GLU A 83 15.06 8.49 16.65
N ASP A 84 14.84 8.06 17.90
CA ASP A 84 15.28 6.77 18.41
C ASP A 84 14.25 5.66 18.19
N ILE A 85 13.06 5.98 17.65
CA ILE A 85 12.04 4.99 17.32
C ILE A 85 12.21 4.50 15.89
N GLU A 86 12.20 3.18 15.72
CA GLU A 86 12.06 2.51 14.44
C GLU A 86 10.83 1.60 14.42
N PHE A 87 10.20 1.47 13.25
CA PHE A 87 9.16 0.47 13.02
C PHE A 87 9.76 -0.74 12.34
N ARG A 88 9.65 -1.91 12.96
CA ARG A 88 10.20 -3.16 12.45
C ARG A 88 9.44 -4.37 12.98
N ASP A 89 9.13 -5.30 12.09
CA ASP A 89 8.48 -6.58 12.40
C ASP A 89 7.18 -6.38 13.20
N GLY A 90 6.34 -5.41 12.77
CA GLY A 90 5.01 -5.15 13.34
C GLY A 90 5.02 -4.33 14.64
N ALA A 91 6.17 -3.82 15.06
CA ALA A 91 6.33 -3.10 16.32
C ALA A 91 7.18 -1.83 16.17
N PHE A 92 6.85 -0.82 16.98
CA PHE A 92 7.65 0.37 17.21
C PHE A 92 8.65 0.09 18.34
N ARG A 93 9.94 0.27 18.07
CA ARG A 93 11.06 -0.15 18.95
C ARG A 93 12.01 1.00 19.19
N VAL A 94 12.57 1.08 20.40
CA VAL A 94 13.67 2.00 20.69
C VAL A 94 14.97 1.37 20.22
N LYS A 95 15.68 2.04 19.32
CA LYS A 95 16.93 1.56 18.71
C LYS A 95 17.94 1.10 19.76
N GLY A 96 18.52 -0.06 19.54
CA GLY A 96 19.54 -0.63 20.43
C GLY A 96 19.02 -1.20 21.76
N THR A 97 17.71 -1.32 21.94
CA THR A 97 17.09 -1.90 23.15
C THR A 97 16.04 -2.95 22.81
N ASP A 98 15.48 -3.62 23.82
CA ASP A 98 14.34 -4.53 23.73
C ASP A 98 12.98 -3.85 23.97
N ARG A 99 12.98 -2.54 24.29
CA ARG A 99 11.74 -1.79 24.57
C ARG A 99 10.96 -1.57 23.28
N SER A 100 9.70 -2.01 23.27
CA SER A 100 8.84 -1.88 22.10
C SER A 100 7.35 -1.81 22.44
N LYS A 101 6.57 -1.32 21.48
CA LYS A 101 5.11 -1.39 21.45
C LYS A 101 4.66 -1.95 20.10
N SER A 102 3.74 -2.89 20.11
CA SER A 102 3.11 -3.42 18.89
C SER A 102 2.33 -2.34 18.16
N PHE A 103 2.09 -2.54 16.86
CA PHE A 103 1.22 -1.65 16.07
C PHE A 103 -0.16 -1.49 16.70
N ALA A 104 -0.75 -2.59 17.21
CA ALA A 104 -2.06 -2.59 17.87
C ALA A 104 -2.09 -1.75 19.16
N GLU A 105 -1.04 -1.81 19.98
CA GLU A 105 -0.94 -0.96 21.18
C GLU A 105 -0.85 0.53 20.82
N ILE A 106 -0.10 0.88 19.77
CA ILE A 106 -0.01 2.26 19.28
C ILE A 106 -1.34 2.73 18.69
N ALA A 107 -2.00 1.90 17.90
CA ALA A 107 -3.34 2.19 17.38
C ALA A 107 -4.34 2.42 18.50
N LEU A 108 -4.36 1.56 19.53
CA LEU A 108 -5.23 1.72 20.69
C LEU A 108 -4.94 3.03 21.44
N ALA A 109 -3.68 3.34 21.71
CA ALA A 109 -3.28 4.56 22.42
C ALA A 109 -3.66 5.83 21.64
N ALA A 110 -3.66 5.78 20.30
CA ALA A 110 -4.11 6.89 19.47
C ALA A 110 -5.60 7.22 19.68
N TYR A 111 -6.46 6.22 19.89
CA TYR A 111 -7.90 6.40 20.07
C TYR A 111 -8.36 6.43 21.52
N VAL A 112 -7.55 5.93 22.45
CA VAL A 112 -7.80 5.95 23.90
C VAL A 112 -6.66 6.71 24.60
N PRO A 113 -6.58 8.04 24.44
CA PRO A 113 -5.39 8.83 24.74
C PRO A 113 -5.26 9.19 26.23
N HIS A 114 -5.20 8.19 27.12
CA HIS A 114 -4.96 8.42 28.56
C HIS A 114 -3.52 8.86 28.85
N HIS A 115 -2.55 8.32 28.11
CA HIS A 115 -1.13 8.67 28.20
C HIS A 115 -0.64 9.02 26.79
N TYR A 116 -0.90 10.26 26.37
CA TYR A 116 -0.75 10.70 24.99
C TYR A 116 -0.26 12.15 24.93
N PRO A 117 0.59 12.52 23.97
CA PRO A 117 1.14 13.87 23.86
C PRO A 117 0.14 14.82 23.18
N ILE A 118 -1.01 15.06 23.82
CA ILE A 118 -2.16 15.78 23.22
C ILE A 118 -1.85 17.22 22.81
N GLU A 119 -0.88 17.85 23.46
CA GLU A 119 -0.45 19.22 23.13
C GLU A 119 0.35 19.29 21.82
N GLN A 120 0.88 18.16 21.35
CA GLN A 120 1.76 18.07 20.19
C GLN A 120 1.17 17.24 19.05
N LEU A 121 0.18 16.41 19.35
CA LEU A 121 -0.39 15.46 18.42
C LEU A 121 -1.90 15.35 18.63
N GLU A 122 -2.66 15.41 17.55
CA GLU A 122 -4.09 15.14 17.58
C GLU A 122 -4.34 13.63 17.76
N PRO A 123 -5.37 13.20 18.52
CA PRO A 123 -5.77 11.80 18.63
C PRO A 123 -6.12 11.15 17.28
N GLY A 124 -6.25 9.82 17.30
CA GLY A 124 -6.57 8.98 16.15
C GLY A 124 -5.35 8.60 15.30
N LEU A 125 -5.52 7.58 14.48
CA LEU A 125 -4.48 7.05 13.60
C LEU A 125 -5.07 6.83 12.20
N ASN A 126 -5.45 7.94 11.56
CA ASN A 126 -6.07 7.96 10.25
C ASN A 126 -5.40 9.04 9.40
N GLU A 127 -4.90 8.65 8.23
CA GLU A 127 -4.16 9.51 7.33
C GLU A 127 -4.59 9.28 5.89
N ASN A 128 -4.41 10.30 5.06
CA ASN A 128 -4.68 10.23 3.63
C ASN A 128 -3.52 10.84 2.82
N ALA A 129 -3.46 10.49 1.55
CA ALA A 129 -2.52 11.09 0.61
C ALA A 129 -3.13 11.16 -0.79
N PHE A 130 -2.87 12.28 -1.46
CA PHE A 130 -3.03 12.41 -2.89
C PHE A 130 -1.64 12.33 -3.51
N TYR A 131 -1.52 11.60 -4.61
CA TYR A 131 -0.24 11.43 -5.28
C TYR A 131 -0.34 11.85 -6.74
N ASP A 132 0.47 12.84 -7.09
CA ASP A 132 0.74 13.25 -8.46
C ASP A 132 2.15 12.73 -8.84
N PRO A 133 2.26 11.74 -9.74
CA PRO A 133 3.54 11.19 -10.12
C PRO A 133 4.33 12.17 -10.97
N ALA A 134 5.64 12.31 -10.71
CA ALA A 134 6.51 13.20 -11.47
C ALA A 134 6.67 12.77 -12.95
N ASN A 135 6.44 11.48 -13.23
CA ASN A 135 6.46 10.91 -14.58
C ASN A 135 5.68 9.58 -14.60
N PHE A 136 5.50 8.99 -15.78
CA PHE A 136 4.97 7.65 -15.94
C PHE A 136 5.94 6.57 -15.46
N THR A 137 5.41 5.37 -15.21
CA THR A 137 6.20 4.13 -15.17
C THR A 137 6.29 3.56 -16.58
N PHE A 138 7.42 2.95 -16.92
CA PHE A 138 7.70 2.42 -18.25
C PHE A 138 8.02 0.92 -18.15
N PRO A 139 7.00 0.06 -17.97
CA PRO A 139 7.21 -1.38 -17.99
C PRO A 139 7.66 -1.83 -19.38
N ALA A 140 8.35 -2.96 -19.45
CA ALA A 140 8.85 -3.52 -20.69
C ALA A 140 8.54 -5.02 -20.76
N GLY A 141 8.55 -5.57 -21.97
CA GLY A 141 8.33 -7.00 -22.15
C GLY A 141 8.85 -7.50 -23.48
N SER A 142 9.01 -8.80 -23.59
CA SER A 142 9.40 -9.50 -24.81
C SER A 142 8.47 -10.67 -25.05
N TYR A 143 7.70 -10.61 -26.15
CA TYR A 143 6.67 -11.58 -26.47
C TYR A 143 7.07 -12.33 -27.74
N VAL A 144 6.93 -13.66 -27.70
CA VAL A 144 7.20 -14.56 -28.83
C VAL A 144 5.94 -15.38 -29.11
N CYS A 145 5.45 -15.32 -30.33
CA CYS A 145 4.26 -16.05 -30.78
C CYS A 145 4.62 -16.94 -31.97
N GLU A 146 4.45 -18.24 -31.82
CA GLU A 146 4.54 -19.24 -32.88
C GLU A 146 3.14 -19.52 -33.42
N VAL A 147 2.96 -19.37 -34.73
CA VAL A 147 1.67 -19.50 -35.41
C VAL A 147 1.82 -20.48 -36.57
N GLU A 148 0.94 -21.48 -36.62
CA GLU A 148 0.78 -22.35 -37.78
C GLU A 148 -0.37 -21.83 -38.66
N ILE A 149 -0.18 -21.86 -39.98
CA ILE A 149 -1.17 -21.41 -40.96
C ILE A 149 -1.39 -22.54 -41.97
N ASP A 150 -2.64 -22.98 -42.10
CA ASP A 150 -3.06 -23.89 -43.16
C ASP A 150 -2.96 -23.17 -44.53
N PRO A 151 -2.14 -23.65 -45.48
CA PRO A 151 -1.91 -22.97 -46.75
C PRO A 151 -3.12 -23.01 -47.69
N ASP A 152 -4.03 -23.97 -47.53
CA ASP A 152 -5.19 -24.16 -48.40
C ASP A 152 -6.39 -23.32 -47.94
N THR A 153 -6.54 -23.15 -46.61
CA THR A 153 -7.69 -22.45 -46.01
C THR A 153 -7.34 -21.08 -45.43
N GLY A 154 -6.06 -20.80 -45.17
CA GLY A 154 -5.61 -19.62 -44.45
C GLY A 154 -5.94 -19.66 -42.95
N ALA A 155 -6.45 -20.78 -42.42
CA ALA A 155 -6.76 -20.90 -41.01
C ALA A 155 -5.47 -20.81 -40.17
N ALA A 156 -5.43 -19.85 -39.24
CA ALA A 156 -4.30 -19.65 -38.34
C ALA A 156 -4.60 -20.23 -36.95
N ARG A 157 -3.60 -20.90 -36.37
CA ARG A 157 -3.61 -21.38 -34.99
C ARG A 157 -2.36 -20.91 -34.28
N VAL A 158 -2.52 -20.34 -33.09
CA VAL A 158 -1.39 -20.09 -32.19
C VAL A 158 -0.92 -21.44 -31.65
N ASP A 159 0.31 -21.84 -31.98
CA ASP A 159 0.90 -23.07 -31.46
C ASP A 159 1.54 -22.84 -30.09
N ARG A 160 2.26 -21.72 -29.95
CA ARG A 160 2.90 -21.34 -28.69
C ARG A 160 2.93 -19.83 -28.52
N PHE A 161 2.69 -19.37 -27.29
CA PHE A 161 2.86 -17.98 -26.91
C PHE A 161 3.71 -17.92 -25.63
N THR A 162 4.80 -17.17 -25.66
CA THR A 162 5.65 -16.90 -24.48
C THR A 162 5.69 -15.40 -24.25
N ALA A 163 5.33 -15.00 -23.03
CA ALA A 163 5.37 -13.62 -22.57
C ALA A 163 6.38 -13.51 -21.42
N CYS A 164 7.27 -12.54 -21.52
CA CYS A 164 8.11 -12.08 -20.43
C CYS A 164 7.79 -10.61 -20.23
N ASP A 165 7.40 -10.24 -19.02
CA ASP A 165 7.07 -8.87 -18.64
C ASP A 165 7.88 -8.46 -17.42
N ASP A 166 8.39 -7.23 -17.46
CA ASP A 166 9.04 -6.53 -16.36
C ASP A 166 8.22 -5.27 -16.05
N PHE A 167 7.57 -5.28 -14.88
CA PHE A 167 6.76 -4.19 -14.37
C PHE A 167 7.43 -3.43 -13.21
N GLY A 168 8.70 -3.74 -12.91
CA GLY A 168 9.37 -3.32 -11.69
C GLY A 168 9.09 -4.24 -10.49
N ASN A 169 9.08 -3.65 -9.29
CA ASN A 169 8.95 -4.34 -8.00
C ASN A 169 7.52 -4.35 -7.47
#